data_AF-A0A7H8HXH3-F1
#
_entry.id   AF-A0A7H8HXH3-F1
#
_cell.length_a   1.000
_cell.length_b   1.000
_cell.length_c   1.000
_cell.angle_alpha   90.00
_cell.angle_beta   90.00
_cell.angle_gamma   90.00
#
_symmetry.space_group_name_H-M   'P 1'
#
loop_
_entity.id
_entity.type
_entity.pdbx_description
1 polymer ?
#
loop_
_entity_poly.entity_id
_entity_poly.type
_entity_poly.pdbx_seq_one_letter_code
_entity_poly.pdbx_strand_id
1 'polypeptide(L)' 'MGLRLRAARRRADLTQGELAALSGVDRGNISRAEHGGNISLETLWRLALALDMHAADLLDDRLCRNN' A
#
# COMPACT_ATOMS: atom_id res chain seq x y z
N MET A 1 5.69 4.33 3.28
CA MET A 1 4.92 3.30 2.55
C MET A 1 4.21 2.33 3.48
N GLY A 2 4.86 1.30 4.04
CA GLY A 2 4.16 0.17 4.69
C GLY A 2 3.13 0.53 5.78
N LEU A 3 3.47 1.47 6.67
CA LEU A 3 2.53 1.96 7.69
C LEU A 3 1.31 2.70 7.09
N ARG A 4 1.51 3.49 6.02
CA ARG A 4 0.44 4.22 5.33
C ARG A 4 -0.48 3.26 4.59
N LEU A 5 0.07 2.27 3.89
CA LEU A 5 -0.71 1.21 3.24
C LEU A 5 -1.56 0.45 4.26
N ARG A 6 -0.98 0.05 5.39
CA ARG A 6 -1.70 -0.67 6.45
C ARG A 6 -2.79 0.18 7.10
N ALA A 7 -2.57 1.49 7.23
CA ALA A 7 -3.57 2.42 7.75
C ALA A 7 -4.72 2.62 6.76
N ALA A 8 -4.41 2.86 5.47
CA ALA A 8 -5.39 3.02 4.40
C ALA A 8 -6.29 1.77 4.28
N ARG A 9 -5.69 0.57 4.24
CA ARG A 9 -6.44 -0.69 4.19
C ARG A 9 -7.41 -0.83 5.38
N ARG A 10 -6.95 -0.51 6.60
CA ARG A 10 -7.80 -0.59 7.80
C ARG A 10 -8.90 0.48 7.82
N ARG A 11 -8.68 1.66 7.25
CA ARG A 11 -9.72 2.69 7.09
C ARG A 11 -10.80 2.27 6.09
N ALA A 12 -10.44 1.47 5.10
CA ALA A 12 -11.36 0.84 4.16
C ALA A 12 -12.03 -0.44 4.72
N ASP A 13 -11.78 -0.80 5.99
CA ASP A 13 -12.27 -2.01 6.65
C ASP A 13 -11.94 -3.33 5.92
N LEU A 14 -10.79 -3.36 5.24
CA LEU A 14 -10.34 -4.54 4.50
C LEU A 14 -9.34 -5.35 5.30
N THR A 15 -9.44 -6.67 5.26
CA THR A 15 -8.35 -7.59 5.57
C THR A 15 -7.30 -7.57 4.46
N GLN A 16 -6.10 -8.11 4.73
CA GLN A 16 -5.08 -8.26 3.68
C GLN A 16 -5.54 -9.17 2.53
N GLY A 17 -6.40 -10.15 2.81
CA GLY A 17 -6.96 -11.06 1.81
C GLY A 17 -7.99 -10.36 0.91
N GLU A 18 -8.83 -9.50 1.49
CA GLU A 18 -9.79 -8.71 0.69
C GLU A 18 -9.08 -7.67 -0.18
N LEU A 19 -8.05 -6.99 0.35
CA LEU A 19 -7.23 -6.11 -0.49
C LEU A 19 -6.51 -6.89 -1.60
N ALA A 20 -6.07 -8.12 -1.34
CA ALA A 20 -5.49 -9.00 -2.36
C ALA A 20 -6.49 -9.29 -3.48
N ALA A 21 -7.72 -9.65 -3.12
CA ALA A 21 -8.80 -9.91 -4.09
C ALA A 21 -9.14 -8.66 -4.91
N LEU A 22 -9.22 -7.48 -4.28
CA LEU A 22 -9.56 -6.21 -4.95
C LEU A 22 -8.45 -5.71 -5.88
N SER A 23 -7.18 -5.77 -5.44
CA SER A 23 -6.03 -5.29 -6.23
C SER A 23 -5.49 -6.32 -7.22
N GLY A 24 -5.86 -7.59 -7.04
CA GLY A 24 -5.26 -8.75 -7.70
C GLY A 24 -3.78 -8.98 -7.33
N VAL A 25 -3.28 -8.31 -6.29
CA VAL A 25 -1.91 -8.49 -5.78
C VAL A 25 -1.92 -9.65 -4.80
N ASP A 26 -0.90 -10.51 -4.85
CA ASP A 26 -0.77 -11.60 -3.89
C ASP A 26 -0.77 -11.11 -2.43
N ARG A 27 -1.46 -11.85 -1.55
CA ARG A 27 -1.58 -11.51 -0.12
C ARG A 27 -0.21 -11.44 0.57
N GLY A 28 0.73 -12.30 0.19
CA GLY A 28 2.11 -12.28 0.69
C GLY A 28 2.86 -11.00 0.28
N ASN A 29 2.65 -10.52 -0.95
CA ASN A 29 3.18 -9.23 -1.39
C ASN A 29 2.57 -8.06 -0.61
N ILE A 30 1.26 -8.08 -0.31
CA ILE A 30 0.61 -7.08 0.55
C ILE A 30 1.22 -7.11 1.96
N SER A 31 1.35 -8.29 2.56
CA SER A 31 1.98 -8.42 3.87
C SER A 31 3.40 -7.87 3.86
N ARG A 32 4.21 -8.22 2.86
CA ARG A 32 5.57 -7.71 2.70
C ARG A 32 5.59 -6.18 2.57
N ALA A 33 4.68 -5.60 1.78
CA ALA A 33 4.57 -4.16 1.59
C ALA A 33 4.23 -3.44 2.90
N GLU A 34 3.28 -3.96 3.69
CA GLU A 34 2.89 -3.38 4.97
C GLU A 34 4.02 -3.39 6.01
N HIS A 35 4.93 -4.36 5.92
CA HIS A 35 6.13 -4.47 6.75
C HIS A 35 7.35 -3.73 6.18
N GLY A 36 7.18 -2.95 5.11
CA GLY A 36 8.24 -2.08 4.56
C GLY A 36 9.16 -2.76 3.55
N GLY A 37 8.80 -3.92 3.01
CA GLY A 37 9.55 -4.53 1.93
C GLY A 37 9.34 -3.83 0.58
N ASN A 38 10.27 -4.08 -0.35
CA ASN A 38 10.23 -3.54 -1.69
C ASN A 38 9.07 -4.14 -2.51
N ILE A 39 8.38 -3.28 -3.23
CA ILE A 39 7.33 -3.63 -4.20
C ILE A 39 7.61 -2.92 -5.53
N SER A 40 7.08 -3.45 -6.62
CA SER A 40 7.13 -2.76 -7.90
C SER A 40 6.20 -1.54 -7.90
N LEU A 41 6.49 -0.59 -8.80
CA LEU A 41 5.62 0.57 -9.03
C LEU A 41 4.22 0.14 -9.52
N GLU A 42 4.15 -0.92 -10.33
CA GLU A 42 2.88 -1.55 -10.74
C GLU A 42 2.07 -2.03 -9.53
N THR A 43 2.72 -2.73 -8.59
CA THR A 43 2.06 -3.20 -7.36
C THR A 43 1.54 -2.01 -6.55
N LEU A 44 2.35 -0.95 -6.43
CA LEU A 44 1.93 0.27 -5.74
C LEU A 44 0.66 0.87 -6.39
N TRP A 45 0.64 1.01 -7.72
CA TRP A 45 -0.53 1.54 -8.42
C TRP A 45 -1.78 0.70 -8.22
N ARG A 46 -1.66 -0.64 -8.31
CA ARG A 46 -2.80 -1.55 -8.13
C ARG A 46 -3.38 -1.47 -6.72
N LEU A 47 -2.53 -1.32 -5.70
CA LEU A 47 -2.97 -1.13 -4.33
C LEU A 47 -3.64 0.22 -4.12
N ALA A 48 -3.11 1.29 -4.72
CA ALA A 48 -3.69 2.62 -4.65
C ALA A 48 -5.08 2.66 -5.31
N LEU A 49 -5.22 2.08 -6.51
CA LEU A 49 -6.50 1.95 -7.20
C LEU A 49 -7.53 1.16 -6.39
N ALA A 50 -7.13 0.03 -5.78
CA ALA A 50 -8.02 -0.78 -4.96
C ALA A 50 -8.47 -0.09 -3.67
N LEU A 51 -7.73 0.93 -3.21
CA LEU A 51 -8.04 1.72 -2.03
C LEU A 51 -8.72 3.06 -2.36
N ASP A 52 -8.99 3.32 -3.64
CA ASP A 52 -9.52 4.60 -4.14
C ASP A 52 -8.65 5.81 -3.72
N MET A 53 -7.33 5.68 -3.93
CA MET A 53 -6.32 6.67 -3.53
C MET A 53 -5.32 6.95 -4.66
N HIS A 54 -4.63 8.09 -4.59
CA HIS A 54 -3.46 8.31 -5.43
C HIS A 54 -2.26 7.52 -4.89
N ALA A 55 -1.45 6.95 -5.78
CA ALA A 55 -0.24 6.22 -5.40
C ALA A 55 0.74 7.06 -4.56
N ALA A 56 0.73 8.39 -4.77
CA ALA A 56 1.52 9.34 -3.99
C ALA A 56 1.14 9.37 -2.50
N ASP A 57 -0.14 9.18 -2.17
CA ASP A 57 -0.63 9.23 -0.79
C ASP A 57 -0.06 8.09 0.08
N LEU A 58 0.31 6.98 -0.57
CA LEU A 58 0.92 5.83 0.07
C LEU A 58 2.44 6.04 0.31
N LEU A 59 3.08 6.93 -0.45
CA LEU A 59 4.49 7.29 -0.26
C LEU A 59 4.65 8.13 1.02
N ASP A 60 5.85 8.08 1.60
CA ASP A 60 6.17 8.87 2.78
C ASP A 60 6.79 10.21 2.37
N ASP A 61 6.47 11.30 3.08
CA ASP A 61 6.92 12.66 2.76
C ASP A 61 8.40 12.91 3.13
N ARG A 62 9.14 11.84 3.47
CA ARG A 62 10.55 11.90 3.94
C ARG A 62 11.54 12.39 2.89
N LEU A 63 11.10 12.70 1.67
CA LEU A 63 11.92 13.41 0.69
C LEU A 63 12.23 14.86 1.11
N CYS A 64 11.59 15.39 2.17
CA CYS A 64 11.89 16.71 2.75
C CYS A 64 12.75 16.67 4.04
N ARG A 65 13.52 15.62 4.33
CA ARG A 65 14.54 15.66 5.41
C ARG A 65 15.89 16.12 4.83
N ASN A 66 16.00 17.41 4.53
CA ASN A 66 17.25 18.14 4.61
C ASN A 66 17.24 18.89 5.95
N ASN A 67 18.00 18.38 6.92
CA ASN A 67 18.58 19.10 8.06
C ASN A 67 19.70 18.22 8.61
#